data_AF-A0A0C2NI18-F1
#
_entry.id   AF-A0A0C2NI18-F1
#
_cell.length_a   1.000
_cell.length_b   1.000
_cell.length_c   1.000
_cell.angle_alpha   90.00
_cell.angle_beta   90.00
_cell.angle_gamma   90.00
#
_symmetry.space_group_name_H-M   'P 1'
#
loop_
_entity.id
_entity.type
_entity.pdbx_description
1 polymer ?
#
loop_
_entity_poly.entity_id
_entity_poly.type
_entity_poly.pdbx_seq_one_letter_code
_entity_poly.pdbx_strand_id
1 'polypeptide(L)'
;MEVPFHYIIYETLPADLKLLIINEYFVGFKFMNSAKKKYSKRSTFIDKNNRKIKVTMMRMVDFFRFFNDTQLKASVFFIDLTLNGTYAALVVPHNDNNPKNIVNNLNV
;
A
#
# COMPACT_ATOMS: atom_id res chain seq x y z
N MET A 1 -14.42 -16.20 0.86
CA MET A 1 -13.04 -16.53 1.26
C MET A 1 -13.04 -16.53 2.77
N GLU A 2 -13.01 -17.71 3.38
CA GLU A 2 -12.82 -17.83 4.82
C GLU A 2 -11.33 -17.61 5.12
N VAL A 3 -11.03 -16.68 6.01
CA VAL A 3 -9.68 -16.45 6.50
C VAL A 3 -9.45 -17.47 7.61
N PRO A 4 -8.51 -18.42 7.48
CA PRO A 4 -8.30 -19.41 8.53
C PRO A 4 -7.57 -18.73 9.69
N PHE A 5 -8.21 -18.67 10.87
CA PHE A 5 -7.67 -18.18 12.15
C PHE A 5 -6.37 -18.86 12.65
N HIS A 6 -5.77 -19.75 11.85
CA HIS A 6 -4.74 -20.70 12.27
C HIS A 6 -3.38 -20.06 12.58
N TYR A 7 -3.22 -18.75 12.44
CA TYR A 7 -1.91 -18.08 12.57
C TYR A 7 -1.84 -16.94 13.59
N ILE A 8 -2.96 -16.50 14.20
CA ILE A 8 -2.90 -15.42 15.20
C ILE A 8 -2.44 -15.96 16.56
N ILE A 9 -2.80 -17.21 16.87
CA ILE A 9 -2.44 -17.87 18.13
C ILE A 9 -1.69 -19.15 17.79
N TYR A 10 -0.36 -19.10 17.88
CA TYR A 10 0.55 -20.22 17.60
C TYR A 10 0.98 -20.96 18.88
N GLU A 11 0.66 -20.41 20.05
CA GLU A 11 0.97 -20.97 21.37
C GLU A 11 -0.31 -21.26 22.17
N THR A 12 -0.21 -22.17 23.15
CA THR A 12 -1.31 -22.49 24.05
C THR A 12 -1.62 -21.29 24.94
N LEU A 13 -2.87 -20.82 24.93
CA LEU A 13 -3.29 -19.71 25.79
C LEU A 13 -3.19 -20.12 27.27
N PRO A 14 -2.79 -19.21 28.19
CA PRO A 14 -2.75 -19.49 29.61
C PRO A 14 -4.12 -19.94 30.14
N ALA A 15 -4.12 -20.88 31.09
CA ALA A 15 -5.35 -21.40 31.69
C ALA A 15 -6.20 -20.32 32.40
N ASP A 16 -5.57 -19.22 32.83
CA ASP A 16 -6.22 -18.13 33.58
C ASP A 16 -6.65 -16.94 32.69
N LEU A 17 -6.63 -17.08 31.36
CA LEU A 17 -7.04 -16.03 30.44
C LEU A 17 -8.53 -15.68 30.64
N LYS A 18 -8.81 -14.43 31.02
CA LYS A 18 -10.18 -13.96 31.29
C LYS A 18 -10.86 -13.30 30.08
N LEU A 19 -10.10 -12.68 29.18
CA LEU A 19 -10.63 -12.01 27.99
C LEU A 19 -9.55 -11.86 26.92
N LEU A 20 -9.92 -12.18 25.67
CA LEU A 20 -9.11 -11.94 24.47
C LEU A 20 -10.00 -11.35 23.39
N ILE A 21 -9.61 -10.20 22.85
CA ILE A 21 -10.32 -9.54 21.76
C ILE A 21 -9.41 -9.56 20.54
N ILE A 22 -9.86 -10.23 19.48
CA ILE A 22 -9.16 -10.31 18.20
C ILE A 22 -9.99 -9.57 17.17
N ASN A 23 -9.35 -8.71 16.40
CA ASN A 23 -9.97 -8.02 15.28
C ASN A 23 -9.13 -8.25 14.03
N GLU A 24 -9.67 -9.02 13.09
CA GLU A 24 -8.99 -9.38 11.85
C GLU A 24 -9.78 -8.85 10.66
N TYR A 25 -9.07 -8.25 9.71
CA TYR A 25 -9.64 -7.72 8.48
C TYR A 25 -8.93 -8.31 7.28
N PHE A 26 -9.69 -8.89 6.36
CA PHE A 26 -9.20 -9.26 5.03
C PHE A 26 -9.69 -8.24 4.01
N VAL A 27 -8.76 -7.66 3.26
CA VAL A 27 -9.06 -6.70 2.21
C VAL A 27 -8.47 -7.21 0.90
N GLY A 28 -9.35 -7.43 -0.09
CA GLY A 28 -8.99 -7.72 -1.47
C GLY A 28 -9.56 -6.64 -2.37
N PHE A 29 -8.74 -6.10 -3.26
CA PHE A 29 -9.17 -5.08 -4.22
C PHE A 29 -8.70 -5.42 -5.63
N LYS A 30 -9.48 -4.95 -6.61
CA LYS A 30 -9.15 -5.03 -8.02
C LYS A 30 -9.08 -3.61 -8.55
N PHE A 31 -8.02 -3.29 -9.27
CA PHE A 31 -7.93 -2.01 -9.99
C PHE A 31 -9.04 -1.94 -11.04
N MET A 32 -9.69 -0.77 -11.14
CA MET A 32 -10.71 -0.51 -12.16
C MET A 32 -10.11 -0.74 -13.55
N ASN A 33 -8.93 -0.14 -13.79
CA ASN A 33 -8.13 -0.36 -14.98
C ASN A 33 -6.88 -1.16 -14.60
N SER A 34 -6.74 -2.37 -15.16
CA SER A 34 -5.64 -3.27 -14.80
C SER A 34 -4.36 -2.97 -15.59
N ALA A 35 -3.21 -3.05 -14.92
CA ALA A 35 -1.91 -2.98 -15.57
C ALA A 35 -1.75 -4.12 -16.60
N LYS A 36 -1.42 -3.80 -17.85
CA LYS A 36 -1.20 -4.85 -18.86
C LYS A 36 0.12 -5.56 -18.55
N LYS A 37 0.04 -6.87 -18.28
CA LYS A 37 1.20 -7.72 -17.93
C LYS A 37 2.40 -7.56 -18.89
N LYS A 38 2.14 -7.37 -20.19
CA LYS A 38 3.17 -7.14 -21.22
C LYS A 38 4.02 -5.89 -21.02
N TYR A 39 3.54 -4.91 -20.25
CA TYR A 39 4.27 -3.70 -19.94
C TYR A 39 4.99 -3.74 -18.59
N SER A 40 4.74 -4.79 -17.79
CA SER A 40 5.48 -5.02 -16.55
C SER A 40 6.89 -5.50 -16.88
N LYS A 41 7.90 -4.91 -16.23
CA LYS A 41 9.31 -5.23 -16.48
C LYS A 41 10.07 -5.41 -15.17
N ARG A 42 11.14 -6.19 -15.21
CA ARG A 42 12.05 -6.32 -14.07
C ARG A 42 12.91 -5.05 -13.98
N SER A 43 12.69 -4.26 -12.94
CA SER A 43 13.33 -2.95 -12.73
C SER A 43 14.04 -2.90 -11.38
N THR A 44 14.90 -1.92 -11.21
CA THR A 44 15.60 -1.68 -9.94
C THR A 44 14.72 -0.80 -9.04
N PHE A 45 14.43 -1.26 -7.84
CA PHE A 45 13.85 -0.47 -6.75
C PHE A 45 14.94 -0.19 -5.72
N ILE A 46 14.90 0.99 -5.12
CA ILE A 46 15.82 1.40 -4.05
C ILE A 46 15.02 1.38 -2.75
N ASP A 47 15.42 0.52 -1.81
CA ASP A 47 14.72 0.40 -0.54
C ASP A 47 15.05 1.54 0.44
N LYS A 48 14.43 1.51 1.63
CA LYS A 48 14.67 2.48 2.72
C LYS A 48 16.12 2.52 3.24
N ASN A 49 16.91 1.49 2.95
CA ASN A 49 18.32 1.37 3.33
C ASN A 49 19.26 1.66 2.15
N ASN A 50 18.74 2.28 1.08
CA ASN A 50 19.44 2.56 -0.16
C ASN A 50 19.96 1.31 -0.91
N ARG A 51 19.39 0.14 -0.62
CA ARG A 51 19.75 -1.11 -1.30
C ARG A 51 18.98 -1.22 -2.61
N LYS A 52 19.70 -1.58 -3.67
CA LYS A 52 19.14 -1.83 -4.99
C LYS A 52 18.62 -3.26 -5.06
N ILE A 53 17.30 -3.43 -5.19
CA ILE A 53 16.65 -4.73 -5.36
C ILE A 53 15.94 -4.81 -6.71
N LYS A 54 15.87 -6.01 -7.30
CA LYS A 54 15.15 -6.22 -8.57
C LYS A 54 13.71 -6.61 -8.27
N VAL A 55 12.75 -5.81 -8.75
CA VAL A 55 11.32 -6.03 -8.60
C VAL A 55 10.63 -6.08 -9.96
N THR A 56 9.49 -6.75 -10.05
CA THR A 56 8.61 -6.63 -11.22
C THR A 56 7.80 -5.35 -11.07
N MET A 57 8.14 -4.34 -11.84
CA MET A 57 7.48 -3.04 -11.81
C MET A 57 6.37 -3.01 -12.85
N MET A 58 5.15 -2.73 -12.38
CA MET A 58 3.97 -2.57 -13.25
C MET A 58 4.00 -1.22 -13.95
N ARG A 59 3.44 -1.17 -15.17
CA ARG A 59 3.22 0.09 -15.90
C ARG A 59 1.74 0.24 -16.23
N MET A 60 1.17 1.35 -15.79
CA MET A 60 -0.19 1.79 -16.10
C MET A 60 -0.12 3.13 -16.81
N VAL A 61 -0.91 3.28 -17.87
CA VAL A 61 -1.00 4.53 -18.65
C VAL A 61 -2.49 4.81 -18.78
N ASP A 62 -2.95 5.83 -18.07
CA ASP A 62 -4.36 6.19 -17.97
C ASP A 62 -4.51 7.64 -17.48
N PHE A 63 -5.75 8.13 -17.43
CA PHE A 63 -6.10 9.40 -16.81
C PHE A 63 -6.41 9.18 -15.32
N PHE A 64 -5.47 9.55 -14.46
CA PHE A 64 -5.63 9.46 -13.01
C PHE A 64 -5.90 10.83 -12.41
N ARG A 65 -6.71 10.87 -11.35
CA ARG A 65 -6.78 12.04 -10.48
C ARG A 65 -5.42 12.22 -9.82
N PHE A 66 -4.91 13.44 -9.89
CA PHE A 66 -3.57 13.80 -9.44
C PHE A 66 -3.63 15.08 -8.62
N PHE A 67 -2.88 15.11 -7.53
CA PHE A 67 -2.69 16.28 -6.70
C PHE A 67 -1.20 16.42 -6.37
N ASN A 68 -0.64 17.59 -6.64
CA ASN A 68 0.74 17.90 -6.27
C ASN A 68 0.75 18.75 -5.01
N ASP A 69 1.12 18.15 -3.89
CA ASP A 69 1.21 18.85 -2.61
C ASP A 69 2.61 19.49 -2.47
N THR A 70 2.66 20.80 -2.64
CA THR A 70 3.92 21.56 -2.50
C THR A 70 4.31 21.79 -1.05
N GLN A 71 3.38 21.71 -0.09
CA GLN A 71 3.66 21.87 1.33
C GLN A 71 4.27 20.59 1.90
N LEU A 72 3.68 19.43 1.59
CA LEU A 72 4.22 18.12 1.95
C LEU A 72 5.35 17.66 1.01
N LYS A 73 5.63 18.40 -0.07
CA LYS A 73 6.58 18.04 -1.13
C LYS A 73 6.36 16.61 -1.63
N ALA A 74 5.11 16.34 -2.03
CA ALA A 74 4.66 15.01 -2.42
C ALA A 74 3.66 15.06 -3.59
N SER A 75 3.77 14.09 -4.48
CA SER A 75 2.82 13.83 -5.56
C SER A 75 1.84 12.75 -5.14
N VAL A 76 0.54 13.04 -5.19
CA VAL A 76 -0.54 12.11 -4.84
C VAL A 76 -1.29 11.69 -6.09
N PHE A 77 -1.37 10.38 -6.32
CA PHE A 77 -2.14 9.78 -7.41
C PHE A 77 -3.27 8.93 -6.83
N PHE A 78 -4.48 9.06 -7.38
CA PHE A 78 -5.61 8.23 -6.97
C PHE A 78 -5.90 7.20 -8.05
N ILE A 79 -5.71 5.93 -7.72
CA ILE A 79 -5.94 4.79 -8.62
C ILE A 79 -7.29 4.18 -8.26
N ASP A 80 -8.27 4.32 -9.14
CA ASP A 80 -9.62 3.84 -8.88
C ASP A 80 -9.67 2.31 -8.78
N LEU A 81 -10.45 1.83 -7.82
CA LEU A 81 -10.73 0.41 -7.61
C LEU A 81 -12.11 0.07 -8.17
N THR A 82 -12.37 -1.21 -8.41
CA THR A 82 -13.68 -1.66 -8.92
C THR A 82 -14.81 -1.48 -7.91
N LEU A 83 -14.49 -1.32 -6.63
CA LEU A 83 -15.48 -1.07 -5.59
C LEU A 83 -15.91 0.40 -5.65
N ASN A 84 -17.21 0.64 -5.78
CA ASN A 84 -17.77 1.97 -6.02
C ASN A 84 -17.26 3.00 -5.02
N GLY A 85 -16.64 4.06 -5.54
CA GLY A 85 -16.13 5.18 -4.75
C GLY A 85 -14.81 4.91 -4.02
N THR A 86 -14.24 3.71 -4.12
CA THR A 86 -12.95 3.38 -3.49
C THR A 86 -11.78 3.59 -4.44
N TYR A 87 -10.68 4.10 -3.91
CA TYR A 87 -9.43 4.32 -4.64
C TYR A 87 -8.23 3.98 -3.76
N ALA A 88 -7.11 3.60 -4.39
CA ALA A 88 -5.81 3.55 -3.74
C ALA A 88 -5.11 4.90 -3.93
N ALA A 89 -4.80 5.59 -2.84
CA ALA A 89 -3.99 6.80 -2.87
C ALA A 89 -2.50 6.43 -2.81
N LEU A 90 -1.76 6.75 -3.88
CA LEU A 90 -0.31 6.60 -3.95
C LEU A 90 0.35 7.95 -3.70
N VAL A 91 1.04 8.07 -2.56
CA VAL A 91 1.79 9.27 -2.17
C VAL A 91 3.27 9.04 -2.45
N VAL A 92 3.84 9.86 -3.34
CA VAL A 92 5.23 9.75 -3.79
C VAL A 92 5.98 11.03 -3.39
N PRO A 93 7.04 10.95 -2.56
CA PRO A 93 7.84 12.14 -2.24
C PRO A 93 8.51 12.73 -3.48
N HIS A 94 8.67 14.05 -3.47
CA HIS A 94 9.60 14.72 -4.38
C HIS A 94 11.03 14.28 -4.08
N ASN A 95 11.94 14.50 -5.03
CA ASN A 95 13.32 13.99 -4.95
C ASN A 95 14.12 14.54 -3.74
N ASP A 96 13.74 15.70 -3.22
CA ASP A 96 14.35 16.35 -2.06
C ASP A 96 13.64 16.01 -0.73
N ASN A 97 12.65 15.11 -0.75
CA ASN A 97 11.90 14.67 0.42
C ASN A 97 11.95 13.15 0.57
N ASN A 98 11.49 12.63 1.72
CA ASN A 98 11.46 11.19 1.98
C ASN A 98 10.12 10.74 2.56
N PRO A 99 9.77 9.44 2.43
CA PRO A 99 8.47 8.94 2.92
C PRO A 99 8.24 9.14 4.42
N LYS A 100 9.29 9.10 5.27
CA LYS A 100 9.13 9.29 6.72
C LYS A 100 8.69 10.72 7.06
N ASN A 101 9.29 11.71 6.39
CA ASN A 101 8.89 13.11 6.56
C ASN A 101 7.42 13.32 6.17
N ILE A 102 6.96 12.70 5.08
CA ILE A 102 5.55 12.79 4.68
C ILE A 102 4.67 12.20 5.77
N VAL A 103 4.96 10.97 6.23
CA VAL A 103 4.15 10.29 7.26
C VAL A 103 4.07 11.10 8.56
N ASN A 104 5.17 11.74 8.98
CA ASN A 104 5.19 12.54 10.20
C ASN A 104 4.41 13.87 10.09
N ASN A 105 4.16 14.35 8.87
CA ASN A 105 3.44 15.60 8.61
C ASN A 105 2.04 15.35 8.01
N LEU A 106 1.63 14.09 7.89
CA LEU A 106 0.24 13.74 7.61
C LEU A 106 -0.57 14.08 8.86
N ASN A 107 -1.32 15.19 8.80
CA ASN A 107 -2.35 15.46 9.80
C ASN A 107 -3.50 14.48 9.59
N VAL A 108 -3.81 13.70 10.62
CA VAL A 108 -5.04 12.89 10.72
C VAL A 108 -6.09 13.70 11.46
#